data_AF-A0A0L6UKQ9-F1
#
_entry.id   AF-A0A0L6UKQ9-F1
#
_cell.length_a   1.000
_cell.length_b   1.000
_cell.length_c   1.000
_cell.angle_alpha   90.00
_cell.angle_beta   90.00
_cell.angle_gamma   90.00
#
_symmetry.space_group_name_H-M   'P 1'
#
loop_
_entity.id
_entity.type
_entity.pdbx_description
1 polymer ?
#
loop_
_entity_poly.entity_id
_entity_poly.type
_entity_poly.pdbx_seq_one_letter_code
_entity_poly.pdbx_strand_id
1 'polypeptide(L)'
;MTAKENPEREERAAIPDGQDFGGARHKHIGLTYFSRKMPVSLHSHSGQFCKHATGTLHSVIQAAIDRGFISYGLSEHMPRDRLQDLYPEEVCSSLFFFFLRKKKQQNPSFLANSYHRLQSDLEPSELGVQFDRFILEAGRLKQLYSSRIDLLIGVETELIDQSNTFALLDSTLARHGNALDYLVGSVHHVNQIPIDFDRPTFDRAVLSLESLDHPLEPIYRLCEAYFDAQHTLIDTYRPEVIGHFDLCLLFIPHLDLMAQPTVWARIKTNIQLAISYGALFEVNSASIRKGWSTPYPTPPILKLIISLGGRLTLSDDSHGSDRVGLNYDKSFEYLKSHHVSTLWYLIPATGEESTILKPRRKVSAVPIPGDWWEHPFWSQGTSENSGSVPSNQDNPENLLNHSPSSDLIELANLSSQPTQDSGKNEKNNKFTWNQFPIEKFANQTWFIISSSLPFWRNKKNATISYSNVVNEPSNVLHDLVEYHPHLTDRPDSKRKRIAGIDRPKIGHGVDDQQSVEWRWRGKGVLRLLSSDWKVIGYNISSSGNGDDGRCASGPDWVITFFRQTLITPTGIDIYSRSPSALPGQLKEQLLEALRNHPANVVSSLVDSMIDIPHDIP
;
A
#
# COMPACT_ATOMS: atom_id res chain seq x y z
N MET A 1 -16.70 61.00 44.66
CA MET A 1 -15.40 61.45 45.17
C MET A 1 -14.40 61.37 44.03
N THR A 2 -13.95 62.55 43.56
CA THR A 2 -12.64 62.90 42.96
C THR A 2 -12.07 61.97 41.86
N ALA A 3 -12.03 62.30 40.57
CA ALA A 3 -11.53 63.46 39.79
C ALA A 3 -10.08 63.33 39.27
N LYS A 4 -9.92 63.72 37.98
CA LYS A 4 -8.76 64.23 37.19
C LYS A 4 -8.40 63.34 35.97
N GLU A 5 -8.64 63.74 34.71
CA GLU A 5 -8.01 64.83 33.87
C GLU A 5 -6.49 64.65 33.72
N ASN A 6 -5.78 64.83 32.59
CA ASN A 6 -5.97 65.03 31.13
C ASN A 6 -4.52 64.84 30.51
N PRO A 7 -4.15 65.17 29.24
CA PRO A 7 -3.23 64.38 28.40
C PRO A 7 -1.97 65.18 27.97
N GLU A 8 -1.42 64.92 26.76
CA GLU A 8 -0.29 65.57 26.05
C GLU A 8 1.09 64.90 26.27
N ARG A 9 2.01 64.74 25.30
CA ARG A 9 2.24 65.41 24.01
C ARG A 9 3.24 64.62 23.17
N GLU A 10 3.14 64.73 21.84
CA GLU A 10 4.16 64.33 20.86
C GLU A 10 5.42 65.21 20.98
N GLU A 11 6.60 64.62 20.76
CA GLU A 11 7.81 65.36 20.40
C GLU A 11 8.60 64.60 19.31
N ARG A 12 8.79 65.28 18.17
CA ARG A 12 9.64 64.88 17.05
C ARG A 12 11.07 65.37 17.31
N ALA A 13 12.08 64.53 17.08
CA ALA A 13 13.46 64.93 16.80
C ALA A 13 14.11 63.82 15.93
N ALA A 14 14.33 64.05 14.64
CA ALA A 14 15.50 64.66 14.01
C ALA A 14 16.62 63.64 13.70
N ILE A 15 16.85 63.45 12.40
CA ILE A 15 17.87 62.63 11.74
C ILE A 15 19.23 63.33 11.81
N PRO A 16 20.35 62.60 12.00
CA PRO A 16 21.67 63.05 11.56
C PRO A 16 22.17 62.23 10.37
N ASP A 17 22.66 62.95 9.36
CA ASP A 17 23.32 62.45 8.16
C ASP A 17 24.70 61.80 8.43
N GLY A 18 24.91 60.70 7.72
CA GLY A 18 26.13 60.26 7.03
C GLY A 18 27.53 60.48 7.64
N GLN A 19 28.19 59.36 7.99
CA GLN A 19 29.60 59.14 7.63
C GLN A 19 29.80 57.70 7.14
N ASP A 20 30.37 57.61 5.93
CA ASP A 20 30.67 56.43 5.13
C ASP A 20 32.08 55.92 5.47
N PHE A 21 32.21 54.62 5.74
CA PHE A 21 33.49 53.89 5.70
C PHE A 21 33.26 52.51 5.06
N GLY A 22 33.42 52.47 3.74
CA GLY A 22 34.32 51.52 3.07
C GLY A 22 34.13 50.02 3.32
N GLY A 23 33.46 49.36 2.37
CA GLY A 23 34.04 48.18 1.72
C GLY A 23 33.67 46.80 2.27
N ALA A 24 32.56 46.24 1.79
CA ALA A 24 32.50 44.84 1.37
C ALA A 24 31.32 44.67 0.40
N ARG A 25 31.61 44.39 -0.87
CA ARG A 25 30.62 43.99 -1.89
C ARG A 25 29.86 42.75 -1.39
N HIS A 26 28.75 42.96 -0.68
CA HIS A 26 27.77 41.93 -0.45
C HIS A 26 27.09 41.70 -1.79
N LYS A 27 27.45 40.57 -2.42
CA LYS A 27 26.63 40.01 -3.49
C LYS A 27 25.21 39.96 -2.95
N HIS A 28 24.30 40.62 -3.66
CA HIS A 28 22.88 40.28 -3.67
C HIS A 28 22.75 38.80 -4.05
N ILE A 29 22.94 37.91 -3.08
CA ILE A 29 22.40 36.56 -3.10
C ILE A 29 21.02 36.74 -2.48
N GLY A 30 20.04 36.87 -3.38
CA GLY A 30 18.71 37.34 -3.06
C GLY A 30 17.99 36.50 -2.02
N LEU A 31 17.09 37.21 -1.35
CA LEU A 31 15.84 36.85 -0.67
C LEU A 31 15.03 35.62 -1.16
N THR A 32 15.54 34.75 -2.02
CA THR A 32 14.83 33.59 -2.58
C THR A 32 15.04 32.28 -1.80
N TYR A 33 15.92 32.23 -0.81
CA TYR A 33 16.23 30.99 -0.08
C TYR A 33 15.45 30.80 1.25
N PHE A 34 14.71 31.82 1.71
CA PHE A 34 14.02 31.79 3.01
C PHE A 34 12.52 31.46 2.94
N SER A 35 11.99 31.14 1.76
CA SER A 35 10.53 31.19 1.57
C SER A 35 10.01 30.04 0.71
N ARG A 36 9.99 28.81 1.27
CA ARG A 36 9.04 27.72 0.93
C ARG A 36 9.45 26.41 1.65
N LYS A 37 8.63 25.96 2.62
CA LYS A 37 8.87 24.79 3.49
C LYS A 37 7.92 23.63 3.08
N MET A 38 8.14 23.05 1.89
CA MET A 38 7.49 21.83 1.39
C MET A 38 8.40 21.07 0.41
N PRO A 39 8.10 19.79 0.09
CA PRO A 39 7.03 18.95 0.64
C PRO A 39 7.34 18.43 2.05
N VAL A 40 6.28 18.01 2.74
CA VAL A 40 6.32 17.43 4.09
C VAL A 40 5.47 16.15 4.12
N SER A 41 5.84 15.18 4.95
CA SER A 41 5.00 14.02 5.32
C SER A 41 5.20 13.76 6.82
N LEU A 42 4.13 13.53 7.57
CA LEU A 42 4.21 13.24 9.02
C LEU A 42 3.78 11.79 9.36
N HIS A 43 3.77 10.90 8.38
CA HIS A 43 3.39 9.51 8.59
C HIS A 43 4.16 8.62 7.62
N SER A 44 5.07 7.78 8.13
CA SER A 44 5.79 6.81 7.32
C SER A 44 6.36 5.64 8.13
N HIS A 45 6.60 4.54 7.42
CA HIS A 45 7.03 3.24 7.90
C HIS A 45 8.12 2.67 6.99
N SER A 46 8.81 1.63 7.46
CA SER A 46 9.89 0.97 6.72
C SER A 46 9.86 -0.55 6.87
N GLY A 47 10.21 -1.29 5.83
CA GLY A 47 10.25 -2.76 5.88
C GLY A 47 11.25 -3.33 6.89
N GLN A 48 12.18 -2.51 7.37
CA GLN A 48 13.12 -2.87 8.42
C GLN A 48 12.44 -3.03 9.79
N PHE A 49 11.37 -2.28 10.04
CA PHE A 49 10.71 -2.23 11.35
C PHE A 49 9.19 -2.47 11.29
N CYS A 50 8.61 -2.58 10.10
CA CYS A 50 7.21 -2.92 9.85
C CYS A 50 7.11 -4.07 8.82
N LYS A 51 6.40 -5.15 9.15
CA LYS A 51 6.40 -6.40 8.35
C LYS A 51 5.71 -6.29 7.00
N HIS A 52 4.70 -5.45 6.90
CA HIS A 52 3.95 -5.18 5.67
C HIS A 52 4.51 -4.00 4.88
N ALA A 53 5.64 -3.43 5.32
CA ALA A 53 6.43 -2.46 4.59
C ALA A 53 7.62 -3.13 3.87
N THR A 54 8.33 -2.34 3.06
CA THR A 54 9.50 -2.77 2.29
C THR A 54 10.66 -1.79 2.47
N GLY A 55 11.88 -2.22 2.13
CA GLY A 55 13.07 -1.37 2.20
C GLY A 55 13.58 -1.12 3.63
N THR A 56 14.70 -0.41 3.72
CA THR A 56 15.27 0.03 5.00
C THR A 56 14.76 1.42 5.37
N LEU A 57 14.78 1.78 6.67
CA LEU A 57 14.43 3.13 7.12
C LEU A 57 15.29 4.19 6.42
N HIS A 58 16.58 3.89 6.26
CA HIS A 58 17.52 4.70 5.47
C HIS A 58 17.04 4.87 4.02
N SER A 59 16.62 3.81 3.32
CA SER A 59 16.15 3.94 1.92
C SER A 59 14.89 4.80 1.78
N VAL A 60 13.99 4.77 2.77
CA VAL A 60 12.80 5.63 2.80
C VAL A 60 13.21 7.09 2.98
N ILE A 61 14.10 7.38 3.92
CA ILE A 61 14.64 8.73 4.15
C ILE A 61 15.37 9.25 2.92
N GLN A 62 16.18 8.42 2.26
CA GLN A 62 16.90 8.82 1.05
C GLN A 62 15.91 9.18 -0.07
N ALA A 63 14.85 8.37 -0.26
CA ALA A 63 13.81 8.66 -1.23
C ALA A 63 13.04 9.96 -0.92
N ALA A 64 12.84 10.30 0.35
CA ALA A 64 12.27 11.58 0.78
C ALA A 64 13.20 12.75 0.44
N ILE A 65 14.49 12.63 0.76
CA ILE A 65 15.50 13.63 0.42
C ILE A 65 15.59 13.84 -1.09
N ASP A 66 15.59 12.76 -1.87
CA ASP A 66 15.71 12.81 -3.34
C ASP A 66 14.47 13.46 -3.99
N ARG A 67 13.30 13.36 -3.34
CA ARG A 67 12.06 14.06 -3.71
C ARG A 67 11.96 15.47 -3.13
N GLY A 68 13.01 15.94 -2.47
CA GLY A 68 13.09 17.30 -1.94
C GLY A 68 12.31 17.54 -0.66
N PHE A 69 11.86 16.51 0.06
CA PHE A 69 11.19 16.68 1.35
C PHE A 69 12.08 17.42 2.33
N ILE A 70 11.49 18.40 2.99
CA ILE A 70 12.17 19.28 3.95
C ILE A 70 11.90 18.87 5.39
N SER A 71 10.75 18.24 5.65
CA SER A 71 10.39 17.66 6.94
C SER A 71 9.72 16.30 6.72
N TYR A 72 10.15 15.28 7.45
CA TYR A 72 9.63 13.92 7.26
C TYR A 72 9.50 13.17 8.60
N GLY A 73 8.30 12.66 8.85
CA GLY A 73 7.94 11.93 10.06
C GLY A 73 8.17 10.44 9.92
N LEU A 74 8.96 9.87 10.84
CA LEU A 74 9.23 8.44 10.96
C LEU A 74 8.34 7.90 12.08
N SER A 75 7.29 7.15 11.78
CA SER A 75 6.21 6.86 12.73
C SER A 75 5.81 5.39 12.71
N GLU A 76 6.76 4.49 12.96
CA GLU A 76 6.49 3.05 12.99
C GLU A 76 5.34 2.70 13.95
N HIS A 77 4.62 1.62 13.66
CA HIS A 77 3.56 1.10 14.52
C HIS A 77 4.07 0.82 15.93
N MET A 78 3.26 1.15 16.94
CA MET A 78 3.53 0.74 18.31
C MET A 78 3.63 -0.79 18.43
N PRO A 79 4.51 -1.33 19.29
CA PRO A 79 4.64 -2.77 19.46
C PRO A 79 3.37 -3.37 20.09
N ARG A 80 3.20 -4.69 19.92
CA ARG A 80 2.13 -5.50 20.53
C ARG A 80 2.74 -6.66 21.32
N ASP A 81 2.15 -7.03 22.45
CA ASP A 81 2.68 -8.04 23.35
C ASP A 81 1.77 -9.27 23.56
N ARG A 82 0.51 -9.23 23.10
CA ARG A 82 -0.41 -10.38 23.13
C ARG A 82 -0.52 -11.04 21.77
N LEU A 83 -0.46 -12.37 21.74
CA LEU A 83 -0.55 -13.17 20.50
C LEU A 83 -1.85 -12.92 19.72
N GLN A 84 -2.96 -12.65 20.41
CA GLN A 84 -4.26 -12.39 19.79
C GLN A 84 -4.38 -11.01 19.12
N ASP A 85 -3.48 -10.09 19.47
CA ASP A 85 -3.47 -8.73 18.92
C ASP A 85 -2.58 -8.64 17.67
N LEU A 86 -1.83 -9.70 17.37
CA LEU A 86 -0.92 -9.77 16.24
C LEU A 86 -1.67 -9.93 14.91
N TYR A 87 -1.26 -9.19 13.91
CA TYR A 87 -1.68 -9.42 12.52
C TYR A 87 -1.21 -10.80 12.02
N PRO A 88 -1.88 -11.42 11.03
CA PRO A 88 -1.49 -12.73 10.52
C PRO A 88 -0.02 -12.86 10.10
N GLU A 89 0.54 -11.82 9.48
CA GLU A 89 1.96 -11.69 9.11
C GLU A 89 2.89 -11.58 10.33
N GLU A 90 2.39 -11.08 11.45
CA GLU A 90 3.11 -11.05 12.72
C GLU A 90 3.16 -12.47 13.34
N VAL A 91 2.05 -13.21 13.28
CA VAL A 91 1.89 -14.58 13.81
C VAL A 91 2.69 -15.64 13.05
N CYS A 92 2.76 -15.57 11.71
CA CYS A 92 3.41 -16.58 10.87
C CYS A 92 4.91 -16.75 11.17
N SER A 93 5.59 -15.72 11.68
CA SER A 93 6.97 -15.82 12.16
C SER A 93 7.08 -16.60 13.49
N SER A 94 6.15 -16.43 14.42
CA SER A 94 6.20 -17.07 15.76
C SER A 94 5.98 -18.60 15.69
N LEU A 95 4.99 -19.07 14.93
CA LEU A 95 4.63 -20.50 14.87
C LEU A 95 5.69 -21.39 14.17
N PHE A 96 6.33 -20.90 13.11
CA PHE A 96 7.37 -21.64 12.39
C PHE A 96 8.62 -21.88 13.26
N PHE A 97 8.99 -20.91 14.10
CA PHE A 97 10.13 -21.02 15.00
C PHE A 97 9.84 -21.74 16.32
N PHE A 98 8.62 -21.66 16.86
CA PHE A 98 8.17 -22.53 17.94
C PHE A 98 8.42 -24.02 17.57
N PHE A 99 8.10 -24.39 16.32
CA PHE A 99 8.36 -25.72 15.79
C PHE A 99 9.87 -26.04 15.65
N LEU A 100 10.68 -25.10 15.16
CA LEU A 100 12.15 -25.26 15.08
C LEU A 100 12.80 -25.36 16.47
N ARG A 101 12.30 -24.65 17.47
CA ARG A 101 12.79 -24.69 18.85
C ARG A 101 12.42 -25.99 19.55
N LYS A 102 11.22 -26.53 19.31
CA LYS A 102 10.88 -27.91 19.73
C LYS A 102 11.80 -28.94 19.08
N LYS A 103 12.13 -28.76 17.79
CA LYS A 103 13.12 -29.62 17.12
C LYS A 103 14.54 -29.47 17.67
N LYS A 104 14.98 -28.26 18.05
CA LYS A 104 16.28 -28.02 18.72
C LYS A 104 16.35 -28.70 20.09
N GLN A 105 15.26 -28.65 20.87
CA GLN A 105 15.18 -29.37 22.15
C GLN A 105 15.17 -30.90 21.99
N GLN A 106 14.63 -31.40 20.88
CA GLN A 106 14.61 -32.84 20.58
C GLN A 106 15.89 -33.35 19.90
N ASN A 107 16.66 -32.50 19.22
CA ASN A 107 17.88 -32.91 18.53
C ASN A 107 18.93 -31.77 18.45
N PRO A 108 19.84 -31.66 19.43
CA PRO A 108 20.80 -30.55 19.56
C PRO A 108 21.82 -30.42 18.43
N SER A 109 22.01 -31.47 17.62
CA SER A 109 22.99 -31.52 16.52
C SER A 109 22.45 -31.02 15.17
N PHE A 110 21.16 -30.64 15.10
CA PHE A 110 20.49 -30.41 13.81
C PHE A 110 20.97 -29.15 13.06
N LEU A 111 21.66 -28.19 13.70
CA LEU A 111 22.14 -26.97 13.03
C LEU A 111 23.46 -26.47 13.64
N ALA A 112 24.58 -27.12 13.26
CA ALA A 112 25.91 -26.65 13.63
C ALA A 112 26.59 -25.76 12.58
N ASN A 113 26.07 -25.61 11.35
CA ASN A 113 26.73 -24.79 10.33
C ASN A 113 25.69 -24.16 9.40
N SER A 114 25.26 -22.92 9.71
CA SER A 114 24.71 -21.88 8.79
C SER A 114 23.71 -20.91 9.44
N TYR A 115 23.90 -20.51 10.71
CA TYR A 115 23.11 -19.43 11.32
C TYR A 115 24.03 -18.39 11.95
N HIS A 116 24.50 -17.45 11.14
CA HIS A 116 25.02 -16.19 11.67
C HIS A 116 24.57 -14.94 10.92
N ARG A 117 23.63 -15.03 9.97
CA ARG A 117 23.19 -13.84 9.23
C ARG A 117 21.86 -14.00 8.48
N LEU A 118 20.74 -14.14 9.17
CA LEU A 118 19.40 -13.96 8.61
C LEU A 118 18.50 -13.39 9.72
N GLN A 119 18.28 -12.08 9.70
CA GLN A 119 17.41 -11.34 10.61
C GLN A 119 15.97 -11.33 10.08
N SER A 120 15.00 -11.76 10.89
CA SER A 120 13.77 -11.03 11.31
C SER A 120 12.69 -12.03 11.78
N ASP A 121 12.93 -12.59 12.97
CA ASP A 121 12.00 -13.40 13.74
C ASP A 121 11.28 -12.45 14.72
N LEU A 122 9.95 -12.56 14.90
CA LEU A 122 9.21 -11.72 15.86
C LEU A 122 8.16 -12.53 16.63
N GLU A 123 8.47 -12.84 17.89
CA GLU A 123 7.55 -13.09 19.02
C GLU A 123 6.97 -11.75 19.54
N PRO A 124 5.88 -11.73 20.34
CA PRO A 124 5.34 -10.47 20.88
C PRO A 124 6.36 -9.62 21.67
N SER A 125 7.28 -10.25 22.41
CA SER A 125 8.38 -9.53 23.08
C SER A 125 9.42 -8.97 22.11
N GLU A 126 9.54 -9.54 20.91
CA GLU A 126 10.50 -9.11 19.90
C GLU A 126 9.97 -7.92 19.07
N LEU A 127 8.65 -7.68 18.99
CA LEU A 127 8.09 -6.42 18.45
C LEU A 127 8.53 -5.22 19.30
N GLY A 128 8.52 -5.36 20.63
CA GLY A 128 9.10 -4.37 21.53
C GLY A 128 10.58 -4.11 21.24
N VAL A 129 11.38 -5.17 21.04
CA VAL A 129 12.81 -5.07 20.69
C VAL A 129 13.02 -4.50 19.28
N GLN A 130 12.12 -4.77 18.32
CA GLN A 130 12.14 -4.16 16.99
C GLN A 130 11.89 -2.67 17.08
N PHE A 131 10.90 -2.25 17.87
CA PHE A 131 10.61 -0.86 18.10
C PHE A 131 11.78 -0.14 18.82
N ASP A 132 12.41 -0.78 19.81
CA ASP A 132 13.61 -0.24 20.45
C ASP A 132 14.76 -0.04 19.42
N ARG A 133 14.93 -0.98 18.49
CA ARG A 133 15.92 -0.85 17.38
C ARG A 133 15.54 0.25 16.39
N PHE A 134 14.26 0.45 16.12
CA PHE A 134 13.76 1.56 15.31
C PHE A 134 14.15 2.89 15.95
N ILE A 135 13.88 3.10 17.24
CA ILE A 135 14.21 4.36 17.93
C ILE A 135 15.70 4.69 17.84
N LEU A 136 16.56 3.69 18.04
CA LEU A 136 18.01 3.86 17.92
C LEU A 136 18.45 4.24 16.50
N GLU A 137 17.93 3.53 15.49
CA GLU A 137 18.31 3.78 14.09
C GLU A 137 17.73 5.10 13.57
N ALA A 138 16.49 5.43 13.92
CA ALA A 138 15.86 6.70 13.61
C ALA A 138 16.65 7.87 14.22
N GLY A 139 17.11 7.75 15.47
CA GLY A 139 17.97 8.73 16.12
C GLY A 139 19.30 8.93 15.39
N ARG A 140 19.96 7.83 15.00
CA ARG A 140 21.20 7.87 14.22
C ARG A 140 21.01 8.54 12.86
N LEU A 141 19.93 8.21 12.15
CA LEU A 141 19.62 8.76 10.83
C LEU A 141 19.19 10.24 10.91
N LYS A 142 18.42 10.62 11.94
CA LYS A 142 18.11 12.03 12.26
C LYS A 142 19.37 12.87 12.42
N GLN A 143 20.38 12.37 13.13
CA GLN A 143 21.66 13.06 13.25
C GLN A 143 22.41 13.10 11.90
N LEU A 144 22.50 11.97 11.21
CA LEU A 144 23.22 11.82 9.94
C LEU A 144 22.71 12.77 8.86
N TYR A 145 21.39 12.95 8.77
CA TYR A 145 20.72 13.72 7.72
C TYR A 145 20.27 15.12 8.15
N SER A 146 20.63 15.57 9.35
CA SER A 146 20.22 16.87 9.91
C SER A 146 20.55 18.09 9.04
N SER A 147 21.53 18.00 8.14
CA SER A 147 21.86 19.07 7.18
C SER A 147 21.06 19.03 5.88
N ARG A 148 20.28 17.96 5.64
CA ARG A 148 19.55 17.71 4.38
C ARG A 148 18.04 17.69 4.56
N ILE A 149 17.53 17.21 5.70
CA ILE A 149 16.11 17.06 5.97
C ILE A 149 15.83 17.09 7.47
N ASP A 150 14.73 17.73 7.87
CA ASP A 150 14.25 17.72 9.25
C ASP A 150 13.50 16.41 9.51
N LEU A 151 14.05 15.53 10.36
CA LEU A 151 13.41 14.26 10.71
C LEU A 151 12.76 14.34 12.08
N LEU A 152 11.48 13.93 12.16
CA LEU A 152 10.74 13.77 13.40
C LEU A 152 10.51 12.29 13.68
N ILE A 153 10.84 11.84 14.88
CA ILE A 153 10.67 10.46 15.30
C ILE A 153 9.35 10.38 16.07
N GLY A 154 8.43 9.56 15.62
CA GLY A 154 7.15 9.35 16.25
C GLY A 154 6.80 7.89 16.37
N VAL A 155 5.55 7.65 16.76
CA VAL A 155 4.95 6.33 16.78
C VAL A 155 3.51 6.45 16.30
N GLU A 156 3.11 5.52 15.43
CA GLU A 156 1.70 5.34 15.12
C GLU A 156 1.05 4.49 16.21
N THR A 157 0.09 5.07 16.92
CA THR A 157 -0.63 4.38 18.00
C THR A 157 -1.63 3.40 17.42
N GLU A 158 -2.09 2.48 18.27
CA GLU A 158 -3.29 1.70 18.02
C GLU A 158 -4.21 1.75 19.26
N LEU A 159 -5.45 1.28 19.10
CA LEU A 159 -6.32 0.95 20.23
C LEU A 159 -7.04 -0.37 19.95
N ILE A 160 -6.57 -1.45 20.56
CA ILE A 160 -7.08 -2.82 20.36
C ILE A 160 -7.94 -3.22 21.57
N ASP A 161 -7.32 -3.25 22.73
CA ASP A 161 -7.94 -3.40 24.05
C ASP A 161 -7.43 -2.28 24.93
N GLN A 162 -8.34 -1.48 25.50
CA GLN A 162 -7.96 -0.26 26.23
C GLN A 162 -6.92 -0.52 27.32
N SER A 163 -7.13 -1.54 28.16
CA SER A 163 -6.26 -1.79 29.30
C SER A 163 -4.84 -2.16 28.89
N ASN A 164 -4.70 -3.09 27.94
CA ASN A 164 -3.41 -3.59 27.50
C ASN A 164 -2.69 -2.57 26.61
N THR A 165 -3.39 -2.02 25.62
CA THR A 165 -2.83 -1.06 24.68
C THR A 165 -2.31 0.19 25.41
N PHE A 166 -3.05 0.71 26.40
CA PHE A 166 -2.62 1.89 27.15
C PHE A 166 -1.42 1.61 28.05
N ALA A 167 -1.39 0.48 28.75
CA ALA A 167 -0.23 0.08 29.54
C ALA A 167 1.04 -0.04 28.67
N LEU A 168 0.91 -0.58 27.45
CA LEU A 168 2.01 -0.75 26.52
C LEU A 168 2.48 0.57 25.91
N LEU A 169 1.55 1.45 25.55
CA LEU A 169 1.86 2.79 25.06
C LEU A 169 2.51 3.63 26.16
N ASP A 170 1.98 3.64 27.38
CA ASP A 170 2.56 4.32 28.54
C ASP A 170 4.00 3.84 28.79
N SER A 171 4.22 2.53 28.76
CA SER A 171 5.55 1.94 28.92
C SER A 171 6.51 2.36 27.80
N THR A 172 6.02 2.44 26.56
CA THR A 172 6.80 2.86 25.39
C THR A 172 7.17 4.35 25.48
N LEU A 173 6.22 5.20 25.86
CA LEU A 173 6.43 6.63 26.07
C LEU A 173 7.37 6.89 27.25
N ALA A 174 7.26 6.14 28.35
CA ALA A 174 8.17 6.27 29.48
C ALA A 174 9.60 5.85 29.11
N ARG A 175 9.76 4.78 28.33
CA ARG A 175 11.08 4.26 27.92
C ARG A 175 11.77 5.13 26.88
N HIS A 176 11.03 5.64 25.89
CA HIS A 176 11.56 6.34 24.72
C HIS A 176 11.20 7.83 24.67
N GLY A 177 10.65 8.35 25.76
CA GLY A 177 10.12 9.71 25.84
C GLY A 177 11.11 10.82 25.54
N ASN A 178 12.43 10.57 25.54
CA ASN A 178 13.45 11.52 25.10
C ASN A 178 13.67 11.53 23.58
N ALA A 179 13.50 10.38 22.92
CA ALA A 179 13.71 10.25 21.47
C ALA A 179 12.44 10.50 20.64
N LEU A 180 11.27 10.17 21.18
CA LEU A 180 9.98 10.40 20.52
C LEU A 180 9.60 11.88 20.54
N ASP A 181 9.33 12.45 19.37
CA ASP A 181 8.94 13.83 19.13
C ASP A 181 7.41 14.01 19.10
N TYR A 182 6.66 13.05 18.54
CA TYR A 182 5.20 13.16 18.33
C TYR A 182 4.50 11.79 18.23
N LEU A 183 3.17 11.78 18.27
CA LEU A 183 2.31 10.62 18.02
C LEU A 183 1.43 10.85 16.79
N VAL A 184 1.26 9.79 16.01
CA VAL A 184 0.17 9.66 15.03
C VAL A 184 -0.93 8.83 15.68
N GLY A 185 -2.05 9.48 15.97
CA GLY A 185 -3.21 8.92 16.64
C GLY A 185 -4.07 8.12 15.68
N SER A 186 -3.85 6.81 15.62
CA SER A 186 -4.56 5.90 14.73
C SER A 186 -5.35 4.82 15.49
N VAL A 187 -6.42 4.34 14.85
CA VAL A 187 -7.24 3.20 15.31
C VAL A 187 -7.37 2.24 14.14
N HIS A 188 -6.96 0.98 14.33
CA HIS A 188 -7.00 -0.06 13.28
C HIS A 188 -7.86 -1.27 13.66
N HIS A 189 -8.45 -1.24 14.85
CA HIS A 189 -9.27 -2.33 15.38
C HIS A 189 -10.63 -1.83 15.85
N VAL A 190 -11.64 -2.66 15.66
CA VAL A 190 -12.96 -2.51 16.29
C VAL A 190 -13.31 -3.84 16.92
N ASN A 191 -13.71 -3.81 18.20
CA ASN A 191 -14.00 -5.01 18.98
C ASN A 191 -12.84 -6.03 18.93
N GLN A 192 -11.60 -5.52 19.05
CA GLN A 192 -10.35 -6.30 18.95
C GLN A 192 -10.13 -7.02 17.60
N ILE A 193 -10.89 -6.68 16.56
CA ILE A 193 -10.74 -7.25 15.21
C ILE A 193 -10.16 -6.18 14.29
N PRO A 194 -9.11 -6.47 13.50
CA PRO A 194 -8.58 -5.52 12.52
C PRO A 194 -9.64 -5.08 11.50
N ILE A 195 -9.63 -3.81 11.12
CA ILE A 195 -10.58 -3.25 10.13
C ILE A 195 -9.93 -2.83 8.82
N ASP A 196 -8.61 -2.92 8.71
CA ASP A 196 -7.82 -2.43 7.59
C ASP A 196 -6.95 -3.49 6.89
N PHE A 197 -6.99 -4.73 7.41
CA PHE A 197 -6.20 -5.85 6.90
C PHE A 197 -6.74 -6.43 5.57
N ASP A 198 -7.93 -7.04 5.63
CA ASP A 198 -8.62 -7.62 4.48
C ASP A 198 -10.14 -7.55 4.62
N ARG A 199 -10.84 -7.73 3.49
CA ARG A 199 -12.31 -7.64 3.45
C ARG A 199 -12.99 -8.68 4.36
N PRO A 200 -12.62 -9.98 4.35
CA PRO A 200 -13.23 -10.96 5.26
C PRO A 200 -13.07 -10.62 6.75
N THR A 201 -11.94 -10.06 7.16
CA THR A 201 -11.69 -9.67 8.55
C THR A 201 -12.49 -8.42 8.93
N PHE A 202 -12.58 -7.45 8.02
CA PHE A 202 -13.50 -6.32 8.16
C PHE A 202 -14.96 -6.78 8.31
N ASP A 203 -15.43 -7.69 7.45
CA ASP A 203 -16.79 -8.23 7.54
C ASP A 203 -17.03 -8.96 8.88
N ARG A 204 -16.03 -9.66 9.43
CA ARG A 204 -16.10 -10.22 10.79
C ARG A 204 -16.23 -9.15 11.87
N ALA A 205 -15.51 -8.02 11.75
CA ALA A 205 -15.64 -6.90 12.69
C ALA A 205 -17.07 -6.34 12.67
N VAL A 206 -17.65 -6.18 11.47
CA VAL A 206 -19.05 -5.74 11.27
C VAL A 206 -20.02 -6.71 11.94
N LEU A 207 -19.92 -8.01 11.64
CA LEU A 207 -20.78 -9.04 12.20
C LEU A 207 -20.65 -9.19 13.72
N SER A 208 -19.47 -8.89 14.29
CA SER A 208 -19.27 -8.92 15.74
C SER A 208 -20.11 -7.89 16.51
N LEU A 209 -20.67 -6.91 15.79
CA LEU A 209 -21.55 -5.88 16.30
C LEU A 209 -23.00 -6.09 15.86
N GLU A 210 -23.35 -7.26 15.33
CA GLU A 210 -24.75 -7.59 15.05
C GLU A 210 -25.54 -7.74 16.35
N SER A 211 -26.74 -7.14 16.39
CA SER A 211 -27.65 -7.24 17.53
C SER A 211 -29.09 -7.07 17.05
N LEU A 212 -29.96 -8.02 17.41
CA LEU A 212 -31.38 -8.01 17.02
C LEU A 212 -32.16 -6.85 17.65
N ASP A 213 -31.67 -6.29 18.74
CA ASP A 213 -32.35 -5.26 19.53
C ASP A 213 -31.79 -3.85 19.31
N HIS A 214 -30.81 -3.69 18.41
CA HIS A 214 -30.17 -2.40 18.16
C HIS A 214 -30.76 -1.72 16.90
N PRO A 215 -31.10 -0.42 16.97
CA PRO A 215 -31.77 0.27 15.86
C PRO A 215 -30.86 0.58 14.66
N LEU A 216 -29.54 0.57 14.85
CA LEU A 216 -28.55 0.81 13.78
C LEU A 216 -28.07 -0.49 13.14
N GLU A 217 -27.92 -0.47 11.81
CA GLU A 217 -27.26 -1.54 11.07
C GLU A 217 -25.83 -1.78 11.59
N PRO A 218 -25.33 -3.04 11.58
CA PRO A 218 -24.03 -3.39 12.15
C PRO A 218 -22.88 -2.54 11.58
N ILE A 219 -22.96 -2.12 10.32
CA ILE A 219 -21.94 -1.29 9.68
C ILE A 219 -21.81 0.09 10.33
N TYR A 220 -22.93 0.72 10.68
CA TYR A 220 -22.93 2.01 11.38
C TYR A 220 -22.54 1.86 12.84
N ARG A 221 -22.87 0.72 13.47
CA ARG A 221 -22.37 0.39 14.81
C ARG A 221 -20.84 0.23 14.84
N LEU A 222 -20.26 -0.36 13.78
CA LEU A 222 -18.81 -0.40 13.62
C LEU A 222 -18.22 1.01 13.57
N CYS A 223 -18.83 1.92 12.80
CA CYS A 223 -18.41 3.32 12.76
C CYS A 223 -18.55 4.01 14.13
N GLU A 224 -19.65 3.80 14.87
CA GLU A 224 -19.79 4.32 16.24
C GLU A 224 -18.67 3.83 17.15
N ALA A 225 -18.44 2.51 17.18
CA ALA A 225 -17.38 1.91 18.01
C ALA A 225 -15.98 2.40 17.62
N TYR A 226 -15.72 2.58 16.33
CA TYR A 226 -14.49 3.18 15.83
C TYR A 226 -14.30 4.62 16.32
N PHE A 227 -15.31 5.48 16.20
CA PHE A 227 -15.18 6.87 16.64
C PHE A 227 -15.18 7.00 18.18
N ASP A 228 -15.80 6.08 18.92
CA ASP A 228 -15.70 6.00 20.38
C ASP A 228 -14.28 5.59 20.83
N ALA A 229 -13.66 4.63 20.14
CA ALA A 229 -12.27 4.25 20.34
C ALA A 229 -11.33 5.42 20.00
N GLN A 230 -11.54 6.08 18.86
CA GLN A 230 -10.77 7.26 18.46
C GLN A 230 -10.92 8.40 19.47
N HIS A 231 -12.13 8.66 20.00
CA HIS A 231 -12.34 9.65 21.06
C HIS A 231 -11.50 9.31 22.30
N THR A 232 -11.56 8.05 22.75
CA THR A 232 -10.82 7.60 23.94
C THR A 232 -9.32 7.80 23.75
N LEU A 233 -8.78 7.42 22.60
CA LEU A 233 -7.38 7.62 22.26
C LEU A 233 -7.00 9.12 22.24
N ILE A 234 -7.80 9.96 21.58
CA ILE A 234 -7.57 11.40 21.48
C ILE A 234 -7.60 12.07 22.86
N ASP A 235 -8.61 11.75 23.68
CA ASP A 235 -8.77 12.34 25.01
C ASP A 235 -7.62 11.95 25.96
N THR A 236 -7.22 10.67 25.90
CA THR A 236 -6.19 10.11 26.77
C THR A 236 -4.78 10.59 26.40
N TYR A 237 -4.40 10.51 25.12
CA TYR A 237 -3.01 10.70 24.69
C TYR A 237 -2.73 12.00 23.94
N ARG A 238 -3.78 12.67 23.44
CA ARG A 238 -3.69 13.91 22.65
C ARG A 238 -2.59 13.85 21.59
N PRO A 239 -2.69 12.97 20.59
CA PRO A 239 -1.69 12.83 19.53
C PRO A 239 -1.52 14.13 18.72
N GLU A 240 -0.30 14.51 18.32
CA GLU A 240 -0.08 15.75 17.56
C GLU A 240 -0.65 15.66 16.14
N VAL A 241 -0.74 14.46 15.59
CA VAL A 241 -1.36 14.17 14.29
C VAL A 241 -2.49 13.16 14.51
N ILE A 242 -3.71 13.46 14.07
CA ILE A 242 -4.80 12.49 14.00
C ILE A 242 -4.63 11.73 12.68
N GLY A 243 -4.35 10.43 12.78
CA GLY A 243 -4.18 9.52 11.65
C GLY A 243 -5.50 9.23 10.95
N HIS A 244 -5.43 8.98 9.63
CA HIS A 244 -6.48 8.53 8.69
C HIS A 244 -7.89 8.46 9.32
N PHE A 245 -8.46 9.66 9.52
CA PHE A 245 -9.53 9.91 10.49
C PHE A 245 -10.76 9.00 10.36
N ASP A 246 -11.07 8.54 9.15
CA ASP A 246 -12.20 7.69 8.79
C ASP A 246 -11.77 6.35 8.18
N LEU A 247 -10.69 5.75 8.68
CA LEU A 247 -10.20 4.42 8.29
C LEU A 247 -11.30 3.34 8.33
N CYS A 248 -12.29 3.47 9.22
CA CYS A 248 -13.44 2.57 9.27
C CYS A 248 -14.22 2.46 7.95
N LEU A 249 -14.00 3.38 7.03
CA LEU A 249 -14.60 3.36 5.70
C LEU A 249 -13.79 2.59 4.65
N LEU A 250 -12.59 2.07 4.97
CA LEU A 250 -11.63 1.55 3.98
C LEU A 250 -12.29 0.61 2.94
N PHE A 251 -13.09 -0.35 3.40
CA PHE A 251 -13.77 -1.34 2.56
C PHE A 251 -15.21 -0.95 2.13
N ILE A 252 -15.66 0.23 2.52
CA ILE A 252 -17.01 0.79 2.29
C ILE A 252 -16.96 2.31 2.00
N PRO A 253 -16.13 2.80 1.07
CA PRO A 253 -15.84 4.23 0.88
C PRO A 253 -17.04 5.12 0.55
N HIS A 254 -18.16 4.52 0.18
CA HIS A 254 -19.39 5.21 -0.22
C HIS A 254 -20.47 5.25 0.87
N LEU A 255 -20.19 4.72 2.08
CA LEU A 255 -21.15 4.76 3.18
C LEU A 255 -21.40 6.21 3.59
N ASP A 256 -22.67 6.64 3.56
CA ASP A 256 -23.05 7.97 4.00
C ASP A 256 -23.13 8.03 5.53
N LEU A 257 -22.09 8.60 6.15
CA LEU A 257 -22.03 8.81 7.60
C LEU A 257 -22.92 9.97 8.08
N MET A 258 -23.28 10.91 7.19
CA MET A 258 -24.17 12.03 7.55
C MET A 258 -25.62 11.56 7.71
N ALA A 259 -25.98 10.45 7.05
CA ALA A 259 -27.29 9.81 7.21
C ALA A 259 -27.55 9.27 8.63
N GLN A 260 -26.51 9.09 9.45
CA GLN A 260 -26.63 8.61 10.83
C GLN A 260 -26.19 9.69 11.84
N PRO A 261 -27.15 10.42 12.45
CA PRO A 261 -26.85 11.54 13.35
C PRO A 261 -25.94 11.18 14.53
N THR A 262 -26.06 9.96 15.07
CA THR A 262 -25.26 9.51 16.21
C THR A 262 -23.80 9.27 15.85
N VAL A 263 -23.52 8.78 14.63
CA VAL A 263 -22.16 8.65 14.09
C VAL A 263 -21.59 10.04 13.79
N TRP A 264 -22.36 10.89 13.10
CA TRP A 264 -21.92 12.24 12.75
C TRP A 264 -21.62 13.11 13.97
N ALA A 265 -22.39 12.95 15.06
CA ALA A 265 -22.13 13.62 16.32
C ALA A 265 -20.77 13.24 16.93
N ARG A 266 -20.39 11.95 16.90
CA ARG A 266 -19.07 11.48 17.38
C ARG A 266 -17.92 12.04 16.56
N ILE A 267 -18.06 12.02 15.23
CA ILE A 267 -17.08 12.64 14.31
C ILE A 267 -16.85 14.10 14.69
N LYS A 268 -17.94 14.87 14.87
CA LYS A 268 -17.85 16.28 15.25
C LYS A 268 -17.17 16.46 16.60
N THR A 269 -17.53 15.66 17.60
CA THR A 269 -16.90 15.70 18.94
C THR A 269 -15.40 15.43 18.86
N ASN A 270 -14.98 14.39 18.14
CA ASN A 270 -13.57 14.04 17.99
C ASN A 270 -12.76 15.14 17.32
N ILE A 271 -13.33 15.75 16.25
CA ILE A 271 -12.72 16.89 15.57
C ILE A 271 -12.57 18.07 16.52
N GLN A 272 -13.62 18.44 17.25
CA GLN A 272 -13.58 19.55 18.20
C GLN A 272 -12.57 19.31 19.32
N LEU A 273 -12.47 18.07 19.82
CA LEU A 273 -11.50 17.68 20.83
C LEU A 273 -10.06 17.82 20.31
N ALA A 274 -9.78 17.28 19.12
CA ALA A 274 -8.47 17.40 18.46
C ALA A 274 -8.07 18.88 18.22
N ILE A 275 -9.01 19.72 17.77
CA ILE A 275 -8.81 21.15 17.59
C ILE A 275 -8.48 21.85 18.92
N SER A 276 -9.14 21.46 20.02
CA SER A 276 -8.99 22.12 21.33
C SER A 276 -7.56 22.14 21.88
N TYR A 277 -6.73 21.18 21.47
CA TYR A 277 -5.32 21.11 21.84
C TYR A 277 -4.36 21.24 20.65
N GLY A 278 -4.88 21.66 19.49
CA GLY A 278 -4.07 22.07 18.34
C GLY A 278 -3.54 20.98 17.44
N ALA A 279 -4.09 19.75 17.51
CA ALA A 279 -3.68 18.65 16.64
C ALA A 279 -3.81 19.00 15.15
N LEU A 280 -2.98 18.34 14.35
CA LEU A 280 -3.12 18.31 12.90
C LEU A 280 -3.98 17.12 12.49
N PHE A 281 -4.83 17.28 11.49
CA PHE A 281 -5.51 16.18 10.82
C PHE A 281 -4.74 15.85 9.56
N GLU A 282 -4.33 14.61 9.40
CA GLU A 282 -3.62 14.22 8.18
C GLU A 282 -4.55 14.12 6.98
N VAL A 283 -4.04 14.57 5.83
CA VAL A 283 -4.57 14.27 4.51
C VAL A 283 -3.71 13.17 3.92
N ASN A 284 -4.13 11.94 4.15
CA ASN A 284 -3.34 10.74 3.90
C ASN A 284 -3.65 10.16 2.52
N SER A 285 -2.65 10.14 1.64
CA SER A 285 -2.79 9.68 0.25
C SER A 285 -2.87 8.15 0.10
N ALA A 286 -2.74 7.38 1.19
CA ALA A 286 -2.76 5.91 1.15
C ALA A 286 -4.09 5.32 0.70
N SER A 287 -5.22 5.93 1.04
CA SER A 287 -6.56 5.47 0.60
C SER A 287 -6.65 5.33 -0.92
N ILE A 288 -5.96 6.20 -1.68
CA ILE A 288 -5.96 6.18 -3.13
C ILE A 288 -5.32 4.88 -3.66
N ARG A 289 -4.24 4.42 -3.02
CA ARG A 289 -3.61 3.12 -3.34
C ARG A 289 -4.52 1.94 -2.98
N LYS A 290 -5.47 2.17 -2.08
CA LYS A 290 -6.47 1.19 -1.65
C LYS A 290 -7.76 1.27 -2.49
N GLY A 291 -7.75 2.02 -3.59
CA GLY A 291 -8.85 2.09 -4.55
C GLY A 291 -9.81 3.26 -4.37
N TRP A 292 -9.54 4.18 -3.44
CA TRP A 292 -10.35 5.38 -3.29
C TRP A 292 -10.03 6.43 -4.36
N SER A 293 -10.99 7.30 -4.64
CA SER A 293 -10.78 8.47 -5.52
C SER A 293 -10.17 9.69 -4.80
N THR A 294 -10.13 9.67 -3.46
CA THR A 294 -9.66 10.78 -2.62
C THR A 294 -8.73 10.26 -1.53
N PRO A 295 -7.80 11.10 -1.01
CA PRO A 295 -7.10 10.80 0.24
C PRO A 295 -8.09 10.70 1.41
N TYR A 296 -7.65 10.16 2.55
CA TYR A 296 -8.33 10.40 3.82
C TYR A 296 -8.17 11.88 4.21
N PRO A 297 -9.11 12.47 4.97
CA PRO A 297 -10.45 11.96 5.19
C PRO A 297 -11.36 12.19 3.97
N THR A 298 -12.50 11.49 3.93
CA THR A 298 -13.54 11.68 2.91
C THR A 298 -14.03 13.14 2.80
N PRO A 299 -14.57 13.56 1.64
CA PRO A 299 -14.99 14.95 1.41
C PRO A 299 -15.93 15.54 2.48
N PRO A 300 -16.96 14.82 2.98
CA PRO A 300 -17.82 15.35 4.03
C PRO A 300 -17.07 15.66 5.32
N ILE A 301 -16.16 14.78 5.74
CA ILE A 301 -15.37 14.94 6.96
C ILE A 301 -14.32 16.04 6.78
N LEU A 302 -13.63 16.10 5.64
CA LEU A 302 -12.71 17.19 5.33
C LEU A 302 -13.41 18.55 5.45
N LYS A 303 -14.60 18.69 4.85
CA LYS A 303 -15.40 19.93 4.94
C LYS A 303 -15.77 20.27 6.38
N LEU A 304 -16.12 19.28 7.19
CA LEU A 304 -16.41 19.49 8.60
C LEU A 304 -15.16 19.98 9.36
N ILE A 305 -13.99 19.35 9.15
CA ILE A 305 -12.71 19.77 9.75
C ILE A 305 -12.41 21.22 9.41
N ILE A 306 -12.51 21.59 8.12
CA ILE A 306 -12.27 22.98 7.66
C ILE A 306 -13.27 23.93 8.32
N SER A 307 -14.56 23.59 8.33
CA SER A 307 -15.62 24.46 8.90
C SER A 307 -15.45 24.73 10.40
N LEU A 308 -14.79 23.81 11.13
CA LEU A 308 -14.52 23.94 12.56
C LEU A 308 -13.15 24.57 12.86
N GLY A 309 -12.36 24.92 11.84
CA GLY A 309 -11.03 25.52 12.00
C GLY A 309 -9.91 24.52 12.24
N GLY A 310 -10.08 23.27 11.81
CA GLY A 310 -9.05 22.24 11.90
C GLY A 310 -7.83 22.52 11.02
N ARG A 311 -6.67 22.06 11.47
CA ARG A 311 -5.37 22.25 10.78
C ARG A 311 -5.02 21.00 9.99
N LEU A 312 -4.76 21.13 8.70
CA LEU A 312 -4.48 20.00 7.82
C LEU A 312 -2.97 19.86 7.57
N THR A 313 -2.47 18.63 7.56
CA THR A 313 -1.08 18.28 7.16
C THR A 313 -1.11 17.21 6.07
N LEU A 314 -0.04 17.10 5.28
CA LEU A 314 0.12 16.00 4.33
C LEU A 314 0.72 14.77 4.99
N SER A 315 0.30 13.60 4.52
CA SER A 315 1.00 12.35 4.78
C SER A 315 0.85 11.38 3.60
N ASP A 316 1.89 10.58 3.37
CA ASP A 316 1.89 9.53 2.35
C ASP A 316 1.72 8.12 2.94
N ASP A 317 1.90 7.97 4.26
CA ASP A 317 1.84 6.68 4.96
C ASP A 317 2.65 5.63 4.18
N SER A 318 3.88 6.05 3.88
CA SER A 318 4.81 5.29 3.06
C SER A 318 5.20 4.03 3.77
N HIS A 319 5.14 2.91 3.07
CA HIS A 319 5.55 1.60 3.55
C HIS A 319 6.73 1.07 2.71
N GLY A 320 7.60 1.98 2.27
CA GLY A 320 8.67 1.71 1.32
C GLY A 320 9.09 2.96 0.56
N SER A 321 10.30 2.93 0.00
CA SER A 321 10.89 4.05 -0.75
C SER A 321 10.12 4.39 -2.04
N ASP A 322 9.44 3.40 -2.62
CA ASP A 322 8.56 3.53 -3.78
C ASP A 322 7.26 4.30 -3.48
N ARG A 323 6.89 4.43 -2.20
CA ARG A 323 5.64 5.06 -1.75
C ARG A 323 5.80 6.49 -1.26
N VAL A 324 7.04 6.98 -1.13
CA VAL A 324 7.32 8.34 -0.66
C VAL A 324 6.73 9.37 -1.60
N GLY A 325 5.87 10.24 -1.06
CA GLY A 325 5.12 11.26 -1.81
C GLY A 325 4.12 10.70 -2.84
N LEU A 326 3.83 9.40 -2.81
CA LEU A 326 2.95 8.78 -3.81
C LEU A 326 1.52 9.34 -3.70
N ASN A 327 0.91 9.64 -4.85
CA ASN A 327 -0.41 10.28 -4.99
C ASN A 327 -0.52 11.70 -4.40
N TYR A 328 0.59 12.40 -4.14
CA TYR A 328 0.53 13.80 -3.66
C TYR A 328 -0.07 14.76 -4.69
N ASP A 329 0.07 14.48 -5.98
CA ASP A 329 -0.64 15.16 -7.08
C ASP A 329 -2.17 15.13 -6.89
N LYS A 330 -2.71 13.97 -6.53
CA LYS A 330 -4.15 13.83 -6.24
C LYS A 330 -4.55 14.49 -4.93
N SER A 331 -3.68 14.44 -3.91
CA SER A 331 -3.91 15.19 -2.67
C SER A 331 -3.91 16.70 -2.92
N PHE A 332 -3.07 17.20 -3.83
CA PHE A 332 -3.05 18.61 -4.26
C PHE A 332 -4.39 18.99 -4.88
N GLU A 333 -4.86 18.24 -5.87
CA GLU A 333 -6.16 18.51 -6.53
C GLU A 333 -7.32 18.44 -5.52
N TYR A 334 -7.28 17.47 -4.61
CA TYR A 334 -8.27 17.32 -3.56
C TYR A 334 -8.31 18.52 -2.62
N LEU A 335 -7.15 18.96 -2.10
CA LEU A 335 -7.04 20.12 -1.22
C LEU A 335 -7.43 21.42 -1.93
N LYS A 336 -7.03 21.57 -3.21
CA LYS A 336 -7.31 22.77 -4.02
C LYS A 336 -8.81 22.90 -4.32
N SER A 337 -9.46 21.80 -4.73
CA SER A 337 -10.91 21.77 -4.99
C SER A 337 -11.75 22.03 -3.73
N HIS A 338 -11.20 21.74 -2.54
CA HIS A 338 -11.82 22.03 -1.25
C HIS A 338 -11.41 23.39 -0.66
N HIS A 339 -10.72 24.23 -1.44
CA HIS A 339 -10.35 25.60 -1.05
C HIS A 339 -9.52 25.67 0.24
N VAL A 340 -8.65 24.69 0.47
CA VAL A 340 -7.76 24.69 1.64
C VAL A 340 -6.74 25.83 1.52
N SER A 341 -6.83 26.82 2.40
CA SER A 341 -5.95 28.00 2.37
C SER A 341 -4.58 27.74 2.97
N THR A 342 -4.48 26.83 3.94
CA THR A 342 -3.27 26.66 4.76
C THR A 342 -3.04 25.20 5.08
N LEU A 343 -1.85 24.72 4.75
CA LEU A 343 -1.31 23.46 5.25
C LEU A 343 -0.35 23.74 6.40
N TRP A 344 -0.25 22.79 7.31
CA TRP A 344 0.55 22.87 8.52
C TRP A 344 1.54 21.72 8.55
N TYR A 345 2.64 21.90 9.27
CA TYR A 345 3.61 20.84 9.55
C TYR A 345 4.20 21.03 10.95
N LEU A 346 4.87 19.98 11.44
CA LEU A 346 5.51 20.01 12.75
C LEU A 346 6.99 20.40 12.62
N ILE A 347 7.46 21.25 13.54
CA ILE A 347 8.88 21.56 13.73
C ILE A 347 9.28 21.26 15.19
N PRO A 348 10.55 21.00 15.49
CA PRO A 348 11.03 20.95 16.88
C PRO A 348 10.66 22.23 17.63
N ALA A 349 10.20 22.10 18.88
CA ALA A 349 9.86 23.25 19.71
C ALA A 349 11.14 24.01 20.11
N THR A 350 11.25 25.27 19.71
CA THR A 350 12.23 26.22 20.22
C THR A 350 11.64 26.88 21.47
N GLY A 351 12.32 26.83 22.61
CA GLY A 351 11.78 27.29 23.90
C GLY A 351 11.09 28.66 23.84
N GLU A 352 9.96 28.73 24.54
CA GLU A 352 9.01 29.83 24.74
C GLU A 352 8.08 30.21 23.56
N GLU A 353 6.78 30.03 23.82
CA GLU A 353 5.58 30.47 23.10
C GLU A 353 5.17 29.79 21.77
N SER A 354 4.51 28.64 21.88
CA SER A 354 3.44 28.23 20.94
C SER A 354 2.16 27.94 21.71
N THR A 355 1.08 28.64 21.39
CA THR A 355 -0.11 28.79 22.25
C THR A 355 -1.19 27.73 22.06
N ILE A 356 -1.08 26.80 21.10
CA ILE A 356 -2.20 25.86 20.84
C ILE A 356 -1.79 24.37 20.81
N LEU A 357 -0.62 23.96 20.29
CA LEU A 357 -0.22 22.53 20.34
C LEU A 357 0.38 22.16 21.70
N LYS A 358 -0.43 21.59 22.59
CA LYS A 358 -0.06 21.28 23.98
C LYS A 358 0.47 19.87 24.32
N PRO A 359 0.45 18.83 23.46
CA PRO A 359 0.98 17.53 23.86
C PRO A 359 2.51 17.48 23.83
N ARG A 360 3.11 16.83 24.84
CA ARG A 360 4.56 16.51 25.01
C ARG A 360 5.58 17.67 24.92
N ARG A 361 5.21 18.85 24.38
CA ARG A 361 6.00 20.10 24.25
C ARG A 361 7.31 19.96 23.44
N LYS A 362 7.39 18.96 22.55
CA LYS A 362 8.58 18.69 21.75
C LYS A 362 8.51 19.23 20.33
N VAL A 363 7.31 19.43 19.83
CA VAL A 363 7.05 19.95 18.49
C VAL A 363 6.07 21.10 18.55
N SER A 364 6.09 21.93 17.51
CA SER A 364 5.12 22.99 17.28
C SER A 364 4.55 22.85 15.87
N ALA A 365 3.23 23.03 15.75
CA ALA A 365 2.58 23.14 14.46
C ALA A 365 2.77 24.56 13.91
N VAL A 366 3.33 24.65 12.70
CA VAL A 366 3.52 25.92 11.99
C VAL A 366 2.89 25.85 10.60
N PRO A 367 2.31 26.95 10.09
CA PRO A 367 1.76 26.98 8.75
C PRO A 367 2.89 26.92 7.72
N ILE A 368 2.66 26.23 6.62
CA ILE A 368 3.51 26.26 5.44
C ILE A 368 3.47 27.70 4.89
N PRO A 369 4.62 28.40 4.75
CA PRO A 369 4.64 29.80 4.32
C PRO A 369 4.14 29.98 2.88
N GLY A 370 3.36 31.05 2.69
CA GLY A 370 2.83 31.45 1.39
C GLY A 370 1.74 30.53 0.88
N ASP A 371 1.43 30.67 -0.40
CA ASP A 371 0.43 29.86 -1.07
C ASP A 371 1.01 28.49 -1.39
N TRP A 372 0.65 27.49 -0.56
CA TRP A 372 1.20 26.14 -0.67
C TRP A 372 0.99 25.54 -2.07
N TRP A 373 -0.07 25.93 -2.78
CA TRP A 373 -0.35 25.47 -4.15
C TRP A 373 0.57 26.06 -5.22
N GLU A 374 1.29 27.15 -4.93
CA GLU A 374 2.28 27.74 -5.85
C GLU A 374 3.69 27.16 -5.66
N HIS A 375 3.84 26.19 -4.74
CA HIS A 375 5.12 25.61 -4.42
C HIS A 375 5.71 24.82 -5.62
N PRO A 376 7.00 24.96 -5.97
CA PRO A 376 7.60 24.29 -7.14
C PRO A 376 7.58 22.76 -7.07
N PHE A 377 7.46 22.20 -5.87
CA PHE A 377 7.22 20.77 -5.67
C PHE A 377 6.07 20.24 -6.54
N TRP A 378 4.97 20.99 -6.66
CA TRP A 378 3.81 20.57 -7.44
C TRP A 378 4.06 20.62 -8.96
N SER A 379 4.94 21.50 -9.42
CA SER A 379 5.27 21.60 -10.85
C SER A 379 6.30 20.56 -11.31
N GLN A 380 7.11 20.00 -10.40
CA GLN A 380 8.07 18.95 -10.72
C GLN A 380 7.41 17.62 -11.16
N GLY A 381 6.10 17.44 -10.96
CA GLY A 381 5.33 16.32 -11.48
C GLY A 381 4.80 16.49 -12.91
N THR A 382 5.00 17.64 -13.56
CA THR A 382 4.41 17.94 -14.89
C THR A 382 5.40 17.90 -16.06
N SER A 383 6.71 17.76 -15.80
CA SER A 383 7.76 17.91 -16.82
C SER A 383 8.50 16.61 -17.21
N GLU A 384 7.94 15.44 -16.92
CA GLU A 384 8.36 14.16 -17.53
C GLU A 384 7.15 13.42 -18.13
N ASN A 385 6.42 14.08 -19.05
CA ASN A 385 5.65 13.43 -20.13
C ASN A 385 4.97 14.43 -21.09
N SER A 386 5.72 15.40 -21.61
CA SER A 386 5.26 16.22 -22.74
C SER A 386 6.34 16.35 -23.80
N GLY A 387 6.71 15.22 -24.41
CA GLY A 387 7.34 15.20 -25.72
C GLY A 387 6.36 15.72 -26.76
N SER A 388 6.41 17.02 -27.02
CA SER A 388 5.68 17.68 -28.10
C SER A 388 6.22 17.21 -29.45
N VAL A 389 5.33 16.61 -30.24
CA VAL A 389 5.55 16.32 -31.66
C VAL A 389 5.49 17.65 -32.43
N PRO A 390 6.47 17.99 -33.29
CA PRO A 390 6.38 19.19 -34.10
C PRO A 390 5.33 19.01 -35.19
N SER A 391 4.44 19.99 -35.26
CA SER A 391 3.43 20.16 -36.31
C SER A 391 4.09 20.33 -37.68
N ASN A 392 3.76 19.46 -38.63
CA ASN A 392 3.75 19.82 -40.04
C ASN A 392 2.33 19.64 -40.57
N GLN A 393 1.80 20.75 -41.08
CA GLN A 393 0.59 20.81 -41.88
C GLN A 393 0.87 20.13 -43.22
N ASP A 394 0.00 19.23 -43.64
CA ASP A 394 -0.48 19.14 -45.03
C ASP A 394 -1.80 18.38 -45.09
N ASN A 395 -2.70 18.90 -45.92
CA ASN A 395 -4.13 18.57 -46.04
C ASN A 395 -4.36 17.22 -46.77
N PRO A 396 -5.59 16.67 -46.69
CA PRO A 396 -5.92 15.28 -46.95
C PRO A 396 -6.20 15.00 -48.42
N GLU A 397 -5.98 13.73 -48.81
CA GLU A 397 -6.72 12.93 -49.80
C GLU A 397 -5.77 11.97 -50.54
N ASN A 398 -6.27 10.74 -50.70
CA ASN A 398 -5.68 9.63 -51.45
C ASN A 398 -4.39 9.03 -50.89
N LEU A 399 -4.55 7.92 -50.15
CA LEU A 399 -4.17 6.59 -50.63
C LEU A 399 -4.76 5.53 -49.69
N LEU A 400 -5.86 4.93 -50.13
CA LEU A 400 -6.38 3.69 -49.59
C LEU A 400 -5.38 2.54 -49.82
N ASN A 401 -5.43 1.58 -48.89
CA ASN A 401 -4.95 0.20 -48.99
C ASN A 401 -3.47 -0.08 -48.67
N HIS A 402 -3.18 -0.33 -47.40
CA HIS A 402 -2.96 -1.69 -46.85
C HIS A 402 -2.23 -1.58 -45.50
N SER A 403 -2.97 -1.60 -44.39
CA SER A 403 -2.42 -1.97 -43.08
C SER A 403 -2.90 -3.37 -42.73
N PRO A 404 -2.01 -4.32 -42.36
CA PRO A 404 -2.43 -5.64 -41.91
C PRO A 404 -3.16 -5.48 -40.58
N SER A 405 -4.33 -6.10 -40.45
CA SER A 405 -5.06 -6.15 -39.19
C SER A 405 -4.17 -6.78 -38.12
N SER A 406 -3.79 -6.03 -37.08
CA SER A 406 -3.28 -6.64 -35.86
C SER A 406 -4.46 -7.34 -35.19
N ASP A 407 -4.47 -8.68 -35.21
CA ASP A 407 -5.43 -9.44 -34.43
C ASP A 407 -5.27 -9.06 -32.95
N LEU A 408 -6.30 -8.43 -32.37
CA LEU A 408 -6.35 -8.10 -30.95
C LEU A 408 -6.40 -9.40 -30.14
N ILE A 409 -5.54 -9.53 -29.13
CA ILE A 409 -5.57 -10.66 -28.19
C ILE A 409 -6.77 -10.48 -27.27
N GLU A 410 -7.75 -11.38 -27.35
CA GLU A 410 -8.91 -11.40 -26.46
C GLU A 410 -8.64 -12.28 -25.22
N LEU A 411 -9.01 -11.78 -24.05
CA LEU A 411 -8.91 -12.49 -22.77
C LEU A 411 -10.30 -12.85 -22.23
N ALA A 412 -10.33 -13.90 -21.44
CA ALA A 412 -11.54 -14.51 -20.96
C ALA A 412 -12.11 -13.78 -19.73
N ASN A 413 -13.41 -13.45 -19.75
CA ASN A 413 -14.05 -12.73 -18.65
C ASN A 413 -14.08 -13.57 -17.36
N LEU A 414 -14.00 -12.90 -16.20
CA LEU A 414 -13.92 -13.60 -14.92
C LEU A 414 -15.24 -14.22 -14.44
N SER A 415 -16.39 -13.78 -14.97
CA SER A 415 -17.74 -14.06 -14.44
C SER A 415 -18.63 -14.90 -15.36
N SER A 416 -18.14 -15.40 -16.50
CA SER A 416 -18.96 -16.22 -17.39
C SER A 416 -19.11 -17.65 -16.87
N GLN A 417 -20.21 -17.93 -16.16
CA GLN A 417 -20.85 -19.25 -16.25
C GLN A 417 -21.70 -19.31 -17.52
N PRO A 418 -21.82 -20.48 -18.18
CA PRO A 418 -22.69 -20.63 -19.34
C PRO A 418 -24.15 -20.52 -18.88
N THR A 419 -24.77 -19.37 -19.07
CA THR A 419 -26.22 -19.23 -18.89
C THR A 419 -26.92 -19.92 -20.05
N GLN A 420 -27.76 -20.91 -19.76
CA GLN A 420 -28.82 -21.37 -20.67
C GLN A 420 -29.87 -20.25 -20.82
N ASP A 421 -29.51 -19.17 -21.50
CA ASP A 421 -30.44 -18.30 -22.21
C ASP A 421 -29.64 -17.19 -22.91
N SER A 422 -29.43 -17.33 -24.22
CA SER A 422 -29.27 -16.19 -25.14
C SER A 422 -29.17 -16.67 -26.59
N GLY A 423 -30.28 -17.19 -27.10
CA GLY A 423 -30.53 -17.09 -28.54
C GLY A 423 -30.73 -15.62 -28.91
N LYS A 424 -29.64 -14.86 -29.08
CA LYS A 424 -29.47 -13.58 -29.84
C LYS A 424 -28.34 -12.72 -29.26
N ASN A 425 -27.08 -13.14 -29.44
CA ASN A 425 -25.94 -12.26 -29.81
C ASN A 425 -24.62 -13.07 -29.91
N GLU A 426 -24.65 -14.16 -30.67
CA GLU A 426 -23.55 -15.11 -30.77
C GLU A 426 -22.61 -14.79 -31.96
N LYS A 427 -22.21 -13.51 -32.11
CA LYS A 427 -21.33 -13.10 -33.21
C LYS A 427 -20.01 -12.44 -32.84
N ASN A 428 -19.66 -12.27 -31.56
CA ASN A 428 -18.39 -11.63 -31.18
C ASN A 428 -17.67 -12.20 -29.93
N ASN A 429 -17.97 -13.43 -29.48
CA ASN A 429 -17.15 -14.09 -28.44
C ASN A 429 -16.18 -15.06 -29.11
N LYS A 430 -14.95 -14.62 -29.42
CA LYS A 430 -13.91 -15.48 -30.02
C LYS A 430 -13.25 -16.42 -29.00
N PHE A 431 -13.44 -16.18 -27.70
CA PHE A 431 -12.92 -17.02 -26.62
C PHE A 431 -13.97 -18.01 -26.11
N THR A 432 -14.07 -19.19 -26.73
CA THR A 432 -14.93 -20.29 -26.25
C THR A 432 -14.15 -21.24 -25.35
N TRP A 433 -14.58 -21.34 -24.08
CA TRP A 433 -13.98 -22.16 -23.03
C TRP A 433 -13.86 -23.66 -23.36
N ASN A 434 -14.70 -24.17 -24.26
CA ASN A 434 -14.81 -25.59 -24.65
C ASN A 434 -13.58 -26.13 -25.43
N GLN A 435 -12.50 -25.36 -25.55
CA GLN A 435 -11.34 -25.66 -26.42
C GLN A 435 -9.98 -25.62 -25.71
N PHE A 436 -9.91 -25.40 -24.39
CA PHE A 436 -8.62 -25.36 -23.70
C PHE A 436 -7.90 -26.72 -23.79
N PRO A 437 -6.72 -26.82 -24.42
CA PRO A 437 -6.09 -28.11 -24.69
C PRO A 437 -5.33 -28.59 -23.43
N ILE A 438 -6.08 -29.07 -22.43
CA ILE A 438 -5.55 -29.49 -21.12
C ILE A 438 -4.42 -30.51 -21.25
N GLU A 439 -4.51 -31.43 -22.21
CA GLU A 439 -3.48 -32.45 -22.45
C GLU A 439 -2.16 -31.85 -22.95
N LYS A 440 -2.22 -30.71 -23.64
CA LYS A 440 -1.04 -29.93 -24.08
C LYS A 440 -0.61 -28.90 -23.06
N PHE A 441 -1.38 -28.68 -22.00
CA PHE A 441 -1.04 -27.79 -20.88
C PHE A 441 -0.39 -28.57 -19.73
N ALA A 442 -0.89 -29.79 -19.48
CA ALA A 442 -0.42 -30.73 -18.49
C ALA A 442 0.76 -31.58 -19.00
N ASN A 443 1.37 -32.35 -18.09
CA ASN A 443 2.54 -33.23 -18.31
C ASN A 443 3.79 -32.53 -18.84
N GLN A 444 4.01 -31.30 -18.39
CA GLN A 444 5.09 -30.46 -18.88
C GLN A 444 5.42 -29.35 -17.88
N THR A 445 6.59 -28.74 -18.08
CA THR A 445 7.08 -27.61 -17.29
C THR A 445 6.92 -26.31 -18.07
N TRP A 446 6.38 -25.30 -17.40
CA TRP A 446 6.26 -23.93 -17.86
C TRP A 446 7.24 -23.04 -17.09
N PHE A 447 7.80 -22.05 -17.77
CA PHE A 447 8.55 -20.97 -17.15
C PHE A 447 7.59 -19.84 -16.79
N ILE A 448 7.60 -19.41 -15.53
CA ILE A 448 6.89 -18.20 -15.11
C ILE A 448 7.80 -17.04 -15.51
N ILE A 449 7.44 -16.32 -16.57
CA ILE A 449 8.31 -15.28 -17.15
C ILE A 449 7.93 -13.88 -16.69
N SER A 450 6.69 -13.68 -16.27
CA SER A 450 6.22 -12.42 -15.71
C SER A 450 5.11 -12.71 -14.70
N SER A 451 5.04 -11.93 -13.63
CA SER A 451 4.02 -12.11 -12.59
C SER A 451 3.69 -10.81 -11.88
N SER A 452 2.45 -10.64 -11.43
CA SER A 452 2.05 -9.54 -10.56
C SER A 452 2.28 -9.84 -9.07
N LEU A 453 2.63 -11.07 -8.73
CA LEU A 453 2.78 -11.51 -7.33
C LEU A 453 4.10 -10.99 -6.73
N PRO A 454 4.07 -10.21 -5.63
CA PRO A 454 5.28 -9.71 -4.98
C PRO A 454 6.24 -10.79 -4.51
N PHE A 455 5.73 -12.01 -4.30
CA PHE A 455 6.49 -13.20 -3.93
C PHE A 455 7.72 -13.41 -4.84
N TRP A 456 7.62 -13.08 -6.12
CA TRP A 456 8.67 -13.34 -7.12
C TRP A 456 9.79 -12.30 -7.19
N ARG A 457 9.65 -11.12 -6.54
CA ARG A 457 10.58 -9.98 -6.68
C ARG A 457 12.07 -10.31 -6.52
N ASN A 458 12.40 -11.21 -5.61
CA ASN A 458 13.78 -11.56 -5.27
C ASN A 458 14.15 -13.00 -5.68
N LYS A 459 13.36 -13.62 -6.56
CA LYS A 459 13.49 -15.02 -6.98
C LYS A 459 13.79 -15.11 -8.47
N LYS A 460 14.39 -16.22 -8.87
CA LYS A 460 14.69 -16.49 -10.27
C LYS A 460 14.43 -17.95 -10.63
N ASN A 461 14.50 -18.26 -11.92
CA ASN A 461 14.34 -19.62 -12.44
C ASN A 461 13.02 -20.25 -11.98
N ALA A 462 11.92 -19.49 -11.98
CA ALA A 462 10.64 -19.96 -11.48
C ALA A 462 9.93 -20.82 -12.53
N THR A 463 9.73 -22.10 -12.24
CA THR A 463 9.01 -23.02 -13.13
C THR A 463 7.83 -23.62 -12.41
N ILE A 464 6.79 -23.94 -13.17
CA ILE A 464 5.63 -24.70 -12.71
C ILE A 464 5.46 -25.93 -13.59
N SER A 465 5.39 -27.10 -12.98
CA SER A 465 5.22 -28.37 -13.69
C SER A 465 3.88 -28.99 -13.32
N TYR A 466 3.06 -29.23 -14.32
CA TYR A 466 1.80 -29.93 -14.17
C TYR A 466 1.97 -31.37 -14.64
N SER A 467 1.48 -32.34 -13.89
CA SER A 467 1.44 -33.75 -14.32
C SER A 467 0.16 -34.42 -13.89
N ASN A 468 -0.35 -35.36 -14.67
CA ASN A 468 -1.58 -36.08 -14.34
C ASN A 468 -1.41 -36.88 -13.04
N VAL A 469 -2.48 -36.93 -12.23
CA VAL A 469 -2.51 -37.76 -11.03
C VAL A 469 -3.02 -39.16 -11.39
N VAL A 470 -2.30 -40.19 -10.96
CA VAL A 470 -2.67 -41.59 -11.21
C VAL A 470 -4.05 -41.89 -10.61
N ASN A 471 -4.92 -42.54 -11.40
CA ASN A 471 -6.31 -42.89 -11.03
C ASN A 471 -7.25 -41.70 -10.79
N GLU A 472 -6.93 -40.53 -11.33
CA GLU A 472 -7.80 -39.34 -11.31
C GLU A 472 -8.11 -38.88 -12.75
N PRO A 473 -9.18 -38.08 -12.95
CA PRO A 473 -9.45 -37.45 -14.24
C PRO A 473 -8.26 -36.64 -14.77
N SER A 474 -8.15 -36.51 -16.11
CA SER A 474 -7.01 -35.84 -16.79
C SER A 474 -6.85 -34.36 -16.44
N ASN A 475 -7.87 -33.72 -15.89
CA ASN A 475 -7.85 -32.34 -15.43
C ASN A 475 -7.59 -32.19 -13.92
N VAL A 476 -7.32 -33.28 -13.20
CA VAL A 476 -6.74 -33.25 -11.86
C VAL A 476 -5.22 -33.28 -11.99
N LEU A 477 -4.58 -32.17 -11.61
CA LEU A 477 -3.16 -31.97 -11.86
C LEU A 477 -2.38 -32.03 -10.55
N HIS A 478 -1.23 -32.70 -10.60
CA HIS A 478 -0.17 -32.47 -9.64
C HIS A 478 0.63 -31.26 -10.08
N ASP A 479 0.63 -30.23 -9.26
CA ASP A 479 1.39 -28.99 -9.46
C ASP A 479 2.67 -29.05 -8.63
N LEU A 480 3.79 -28.79 -9.30
CA LEU A 480 5.10 -28.58 -8.69
C LEU A 480 5.71 -27.26 -9.18
N VAL A 481 5.75 -26.28 -8.29
CA VAL A 481 6.49 -25.03 -8.47
C VAL A 481 7.90 -25.18 -7.92
N GLU A 482 8.89 -24.79 -8.72
CA GLU A 482 10.30 -24.80 -8.34
C GLU A 482 10.96 -23.45 -8.67
N TYR A 483 11.87 -22.98 -7.82
CA TYR A 483 12.56 -21.69 -8.01
C TYR A 483 13.82 -21.57 -7.17
N HIS A 484 14.71 -20.66 -7.56
CA HIS A 484 15.83 -20.23 -6.72
C HIS A 484 15.40 -19.09 -5.80
N PRO A 485 15.60 -19.22 -4.47
CA PRO A 485 15.13 -18.24 -3.49
C PRO A 485 15.79 -16.87 -3.60
N HIS A 486 16.98 -16.77 -4.21
CA HIS A 486 17.73 -15.52 -4.37
C HIS A 486 18.19 -15.33 -5.81
N LEU A 487 18.21 -14.07 -6.27
CA LEU A 487 18.73 -13.69 -7.59
C LEU A 487 20.21 -14.07 -7.79
N THR A 488 20.98 -14.14 -6.71
CA THR A 488 22.40 -14.47 -6.70
C THR A 488 22.70 -15.97 -6.68
N ASP A 489 21.67 -16.83 -6.58
CA ASP A 489 21.87 -18.27 -6.53
C ASP A 489 22.51 -18.80 -7.82
N ARG A 490 23.39 -19.79 -7.70
CA ARG A 490 24.01 -20.41 -8.88
C ARG A 490 23.01 -21.33 -9.59
N PRO A 491 23.11 -21.51 -10.92
CA PRO A 491 22.19 -22.37 -11.67
C PRO A 491 22.08 -23.80 -11.13
N ASP A 492 23.19 -24.36 -10.64
CA ASP A 492 23.30 -25.71 -10.08
C ASP A 492 22.88 -25.84 -8.60
N SER A 493 22.58 -24.70 -7.94
CA SER A 493 22.20 -24.68 -6.54
C SER A 493 20.78 -25.22 -6.30
N LYS A 494 20.52 -25.65 -5.06
CA LYS A 494 19.27 -26.32 -4.69
C LYS A 494 18.07 -25.36 -4.79
N ARG A 495 17.10 -25.72 -5.63
CA ARG A 495 15.82 -25.02 -5.78
C ARG A 495 14.85 -25.34 -4.65
N LYS A 496 14.03 -24.35 -4.28
CA LYS A 496 12.85 -24.52 -3.42
C LYS A 496 11.74 -25.18 -4.22
N ARG A 497 10.87 -25.91 -3.53
CA ARG A 497 9.80 -26.72 -4.13
C ARG A 497 8.49 -26.51 -3.38
N ILE A 498 7.43 -26.18 -4.08
CA ILE A 498 6.06 -26.08 -3.58
C ILE A 498 5.23 -27.06 -4.40
N ALA A 499 4.55 -27.99 -3.73
CA ALA A 499 3.77 -29.02 -4.40
C ALA A 499 2.32 -29.01 -3.92
N GLY A 500 1.39 -29.24 -4.83
CA GLY A 500 -0.05 -29.28 -4.57
C GLY A 500 -0.80 -30.21 -5.51
N ILE A 501 -2.12 -30.25 -5.32
CA ILE A 501 -3.05 -30.91 -6.22
C ILE A 501 -4.09 -29.87 -6.63
N ASP A 502 -4.26 -29.70 -7.94
CA ASP A 502 -5.29 -28.89 -8.55
C ASP A 502 -6.49 -29.76 -8.87
N ARG A 503 -7.66 -29.38 -8.34
CA ARG A 503 -8.92 -30.04 -8.65
C ARG A 503 -9.83 -29.06 -9.40
N PRO A 504 -10.42 -29.46 -10.53
CA PRO A 504 -11.31 -28.58 -11.29
C PRO A 504 -12.48 -28.13 -10.39
N LYS A 505 -12.87 -26.86 -10.49
CA LYS A 505 -14.09 -26.36 -9.82
C LYS A 505 -15.30 -26.77 -10.65
N ILE A 506 -16.20 -27.53 -10.03
CA ILE A 506 -17.44 -28.03 -10.65
C ILE A 506 -18.49 -26.91 -10.61
N GLY A 507 -18.92 -26.44 -11.78
CA GLY A 507 -20.14 -25.64 -11.93
C GLY A 507 -21.32 -26.56 -12.22
N HIS A 508 -22.52 -26.21 -11.77
CA HIS A 508 -23.74 -26.93 -12.15
C HIS A 508 -23.90 -26.92 -13.68
N GLY A 509 -23.78 -28.08 -14.33
CA GLY A 509 -24.09 -28.26 -15.76
C GLY A 509 -22.93 -28.17 -16.77
N VAL A 510 -21.68 -28.16 -16.32
CA VAL A 510 -20.51 -28.24 -17.23
C VAL A 510 -19.93 -29.65 -17.21
N ASP A 511 -19.67 -30.22 -18.39
CA ASP A 511 -19.04 -31.54 -18.54
C ASP A 511 -17.67 -31.55 -17.82
N ASP A 512 -17.41 -32.58 -17.02
CA ASP A 512 -16.34 -32.64 -16.00
C ASP A 512 -14.94 -32.42 -16.59
N GLN A 513 -14.76 -32.52 -17.91
CA GLN A 513 -13.46 -32.46 -18.61
C GLN A 513 -13.09 -31.08 -19.17
N GLN A 514 -13.96 -30.07 -19.10
CA GLN A 514 -13.76 -28.78 -19.79
C GLN A 514 -13.53 -27.57 -18.86
N SER A 515 -13.35 -27.80 -17.56
CA SER A 515 -13.08 -26.70 -16.62
C SER A 515 -11.67 -26.12 -16.81
N VAL A 516 -11.59 -24.80 -16.82
CA VAL A 516 -10.37 -23.97 -16.86
C VAL A 516 -10.14 -23.23 -15.54
N GLU A 517 -10.90 -23.59 -14.49
CA GLU A 517 -10.76 -23.07 -13.14
C GLU A 517 -10.49 -24.24 -12.19
N TRP A 518 -9.45 -24.11 -11.39
CA TRP A 518 -9.02 -25.11 -10.44
C TRP A 518 -8.96 -24.55 -9.02
N ARG A 519 -9.15 -25.43 -8.06
CA ARG A 519 -8.77 -25.24 -6.67
C ARG A 519 -7.50 -26.03 -6.40
N TRP A 520 -6.42 -25.31 -6.21
CA TRP A 520 -5.16 -25.83 -5.70
C TRP A 520 -5.28 -26.13 -4.20
N ARG A 521 -4.67 -27.24 -3.76
CA ARG A 521 -4.45 -27.56 -2.35
C ARG A 521 -3.03 -28.07 -2.13
N GLY A 522 -2.32 -27.49 -1.16
CA GLY A 522 -0.93 -27.83 -0.89
C GLY A 522 -0.74 -29.28 -0.40
N LYS A 523 0.45 -29.83 -0.61
CA LYS A 523 0.86 -31.15 -0.09
C LYS A 523 1.74 -31.02 1.16
N GLY A 524 1.78 -32.09 1.96
CA GLY A 524 2.56 -32.15 3.19
C GLY A 524 2.10 -31.10 4.22
N VAL A 525 3.02 -30.22 4.64
CA VAL A 525 2.76 -29.15 5.60
C VAL A 525 1.82 -28.05 5.04
N LEU A 526 1.67 -27.96 3.72
CA LEU A 526 0.83 -26.96 3.06
C LEU A 526 -0.63 -27.43 2.87
N ARG A 527 -1.03 -28.57 3.45
CA ARG A 527 -2.38 -29.16 3.26
C ARG A 527 -3.55 -28.31 3.72
N LEU A 528 -3.31 -27.34 4.61
CA LEU A 528 -4.32 -26.39 5.08
C LEU A 528 -4.48 -25.18 4.16
N LEU A 529 -3.62 -25.03 3.15
CA LEU A 529 -3.64 -23.92 2.21
C LEU A 529 -4.35 -24.35 0.93
N SER A 530 -5.19 -23.46 0.41
CA SER A 530 -5.85 -23.63 -0.88
C SER A 530 -5.93 -22.30 -1.62
N SER A 531 -5.87 -22.37 -2.95
CA SER A 531 -5.99 -21.22 -3.83
C SER A 531 -6.85 -21.57 -5.03
N ASP A 532 -7.76 -20.66 -5.41
CA ASP A 532 -8.54 -20.81 -6.63
C ASP A 532 -7.83 -20.05 -7.76
N TRP A 533 -7.62 -20.70 -8.90
CA TRP A 533 -6.98 -20.09 -10.05
C TRP A 533 -7.63 -20.53 -11.36
N LYS A 534 -7.41 -19.77 -12.43
CA LYS A 534 -7.92 -20.09 -13.76
C LYS A 534 -7.04 -19.57 -14.88
N VAL A 535 -7.16 -20.17 -16.04
CA VAL A 535 -6.58 -19.65 -17.29
C VAL A 535 -7.50 -18.56 -17.83
N ILE A 536 -6.93 -17.39 -18.17
CA ILE A 536 -7.67 -16.25 -18.74
C ILE A 536 -7.20 -15.88 -20.15
N GLY A 537 -6.15 -16.52 -20.65
CA GLY A 537 -5.69 -16.40 -22.04
C GLY A 537 -4.62 -17.44 -22.33
N TYR A 538 -4.51 -17.90 -23.58
CA TYR A 538 -3.45 -18.83 -23.99
C TYR A 538 -3.20 -18.80 -25.50
N ASN A 539 -2.00 -19.21 -25.90
CA ASN A 539 -1.66 -19.72 -27.22
C ASN A 539 -0.85 -21.01 -27.02
N ILE A 540 -1.33 -22.14 -27.52
CA ILE A 540 -0.64 -23.43 -27.42
C ILE A 540 -0.65 -24.09 -28.80
N SER A 541 0.53 -24.23 -29.40
CA SER A 541 0.72 -24.74 -30.75
C SER A 541 0.27 -26.20 -30.87
N SER A 542 -0.35 -26.54 -32.00
CA SER A 542 -0.70 -27.93 -32.34
C SER A 542 0.47 -28.62 -33.04
N SER A 543 1.13 -29.57 -32.37
CA SER A 543 1.93 -30.57 -33.07
C SER A 543 1.06 -31.81 -33.34
N GLY A 544 0.54 -31.91 -34.56
CA GLY A 544 -0.21 -33.07 -35.00
C GLY A 544 -0.66 -32.89 -36.45
N ASN A 545 -0.22 -33.78 -37.34
CA ASN A 545 -0.67 -33.86 -38.72
C ASN A 545 -2.20 -33.97 -38.78
N GLY A 546 -2.86 -32.85 -39.08
CA GLY A 546 -4.31 -32.75 -39.20
C GLY A 546 -4.63 -31.40 -39.80
N ASP A 547 -4.99 -31.43 -41.07
CA ASP A 547 -5.33 -30.30 -41.93
C ASP A 547 -6.65 -29.68 -41.44
N ASP A 548 -6.57 -28.68 -40.58
CA ASP A 548 -7.67 -27.75 -40.24
C ASP A 548 -7.11 -26.34 -39.98
N GLY A 549 -6.59 -25.71 -41.03
CA GLY A 549 -6.74 -24.28 -41.36
C GLY A 549 -6.44 -23.14 -40.37
N ARG A 550 -5.98 -23.36 -39.13
CA ARG A 550 -5.58 -22.30 -38.18
C ARG A 550 -4.35 -22.70 -37.38
N CYS A 551 -3.18 -22.67 -38.00
CA CYS A 551 -1.92 -22.68 -37.27
C CYS A 551 -1.82 -21.41 -36.42
N ALA A 552 -1.82 -21.53 -35.09
CA ALA A 552 -1.45 -20.44 -34.22
C ALA A 552 0.04 -20.14 -34.44
N SER A 553 0.38 -19.12 -35.22
CA SER A 553 1.76 -18.73 -35.47
C SER A 553 2.28 -17.93 -34.27
N GLY A 554 3.15 -18.51 -33.45
CA GLY A 554 3.79 -17.78 -32.35
C GLY A 554 4.33 -18.70 -31.25
N PRO A 555 5.10 -18.15 -30.29
CA PRO A 555 5.51 -18.90 -29.12
C PRO A 555 4.31 -19.27 -28.25
N ASP A 556 4.35 -20.44 -27.64
CA ASP A 556 3.37 -20.89 -26.66
C ASP A 556 3.41 -20.02 -25.39
N TRP A 557 2.25 -19.54 -24.95
CA TRP A 557 2.09 -18.77 -23.72
C TRP A 557 0.74 -19.07 -23.04
N VAL A 558 0.68 -18.86 -21.73
CA VAL A 558 -0.55 -18.98 -20.94
C VAL A 558 -0.59 -17.84 -19.92
N ILE A 559 -1.76 -17.25 -19.72
CA ILE A 559 -2.02 -16.29 -18.65
C ILE A 559 -2.93 -16.94 -17.63
N THR A 560 -2.45 -17.05 -16.39
CA THR A 560 -3.24 -17.52 -15.26
C THR A 560 -3.60 -16.38 -14.32
N PHE A 561 -4.79 -16.44 -13.76
CA PHE A 561 -5.29 -15.54 -12.73
C PHE A 561 -5.56 -16.33 -11.45
N PHE A 562 -5.01 -15.86 -10.34
CA PHE A 562 -5.15 -16.44 -9.01
C PHE A 562 -6.04 -15.54 -8.16
N ARG A 563 -7.01 -16.13 -7.46
CA ARG A 563 -7.80 -15.40 -6.47
C ARG A 563 -6.99 -15.19 -5.19
N GLN A 564 -7.29 -14.10 -4.49
CA GLN A 564 -6.78 -13.88 -3.14
C GLN A 564 -7.08 -15.07 -2.23
N THR A 565 -6.09 -15.43 -1.44
CA THR A 565 -6.20 -16.40 -0.33
C THR A 565 -5.85 -15.70 0.98
N LEU A 566 -5.94 -16.42 2.10
CA LEU A 566 -5.51 -15.91 3.42
C LEU A 566 -4.03 -15.51 3.48
N ILE A 567 -3.21 -15.95 2.53
CA ILE A 567 -1.74 -15.80 2.58
C ILE A 567 -1.12 -15.26 1.28
N THR A 568 -1.90 -15.15 0.20
CA THR A 568 -1.42 -14.66 -1.10
C THR A 568 -2.45 -13.70 -1.70
N PRO A 569 -2.03 -12.50 -2.15
CA PRO A 569 -2.94 -11.59 -2.84
C PRO A 569 -3.40 -12.18 -4.19
N THR A 570 -4.43 -11.58 -4.78
CA THR A 570 -4.80 -11.86 -6.17
C THR A 570 -3.61 -11.60 -7.08
N GLY A 571 -3.40 -12.47 -8.07
CA GLY A 571 -2.23 -12.40 -8.93
C GLY A 571 -2.48 -12.84 -10.36
N ILE A 572 -1.58 -12.45 -11.24
CA ILE A 572 -1.50 -12.90 -12.62
C ILE A 572 -0.10 -13.45 -12.83
N ASP A 573 0.00 -14.61 -13.48
CA ASP A 573 1.26 -15.08 -14.05
C ASP A 573 1.14 -15.20 -15.57
N ILE A 574 2.24 -14.90 -16.26
CA ILE A 574 2.43 -15.20 -17.68
C ILE A 574 3.46 -16.34 -17.78
N TYR A 575 3.05 -17.42 -18.42
CA TYR A 575 3.84 -18.61 -18.66
C TYR A 575 4.36 -18.63 -20.09
N SER A 576 5.54 -19.24 -20.27
CA SER A 576 6.17 -19.52 -21.56
C SER A 576 6.81 -20.91 -21.57
N ARG A 577 6.99 -21.47 -22.76
CA ARG A 577 7.76 -22.72 -22.97
C ARG A 577 9.26 -22.53 -22.89
N SER A 578 9.71 -21.30 -23.03
CA SER A 578 11.13 -20.93 -22.97
C SER A 578 11.40 -20.09 -21.73
N PRO A 579 12.58 -20.23 -21.09
CA PRO A 579 13.03 -19.31 -20.05
C PRO A 579 13.29 -17.90 -20.60
N SER A 580 13.44 -17.75 -21.92
CA SER A 580 13.57 -16.45 -22.57
C SER A 580 12.26 -15.66 -22.49
N ALA A 581 12.37 -14.34 -22.36
CA ALA A 581 11.23 -13.44 -22.47
C ALA A 581 10.51 -13.63 -23.82
N LEU A 582 9.19 -13.44 -23.82
CA LEU A 582 8.41 -13.39 -25.06
C LEU A 582 8.92 -12.24 -25.95
N PRO A 583 8.77 -12.34 -27.29
CA PRO A 583 9.06 -11.23 -28.19
C PRO A 583 8.41 -9.93 -27.68
N GLY A 584 9.16 -8.83 -27.64
CA GLY A 584 8.71 -7.60 -26.98
C GLY A 584 7.34 -7.09 -27.47
N GLN A 585 7.09 -7.20 -28.78
CA GLN A 585 5.79 -6.84 -29.36
C GLN A 585 4.65 -7.72 -28.86
N LEU A 586 4.86 -9.03 -28.76
CA LEU A 586 3.85 -9.97 -28.25
C LEU A 586 3.61 -9.73 -26.75
N LYS A 587 4.67 -9.50 -25.98
CA LYS A 587 4.54 -9.18 -24.56
C LYS A 587 3.72 -7.91 -24.34
N GLU A 588 3.97 -6.85 -25.11
CA GLU A 588 3.18 -5.61 -25.00
C GLU A 588 1.72 -5.84 -25.39
N GLN A 589 1.44 -6.65 -26.42
CA GLN A 589 0.07 -7.02 -26.78
C GLN A 589 -0.65 -7.79 -25.65
N LEU A 590 0.05 -8.68 -24.93
CA LEU A 590 -0.52 -9.38 -23.78
C LEU A 590 -0.79 -8.43 -22.61
N LEU A 591 0.14 -7.52 -22.32
CA LEU A 591 -0.04 -6.51 -21.27
C LEU A 591 -1.19 -5.57 -21.61
N GLU A 592 -1.30 -5.13 -22.87
CA GLU A 592 -2.39 -4.27 -23.34
C GLU A 592 -3.75 -4.99 -23.28
N ALA A 593 -3.80 -6.28 -23.62
CA ALA A 593 -4.99 -7.09 -23.45
C ALA A 593 -5.41 -7.21 -21.97
N LEU A 594 -4.43 -7.32 -21.05
CA LEU A 594 -4.69 -7.30 -19.61
C LEU A 594 -5.17 -5.93 -19.12
N ARG A 595 -4.60 -4.81 -19.61
CA ARG A 595 -5.03 -3.44 -19.25
C ARG A 595 -6.47 -3.19 -19.67
N ASN A 596 -6.85 -3.69 -20.84
CA ASN A 596 -8.19 -3.55 -21.40
C ASN A 596 -9.19 -4.61 -20.92
N HIS A 597 -8.79 -5.48 -19.98
CA HIS A 597 -9.65 -6.53 -19.46
C HIS A 597 -10.85 -5.92 -18.71
N PRO A 598 -12.11 -6.37 -18.95
CA PRO A 598 -13.31 -5.73 -18.39
C PRO A 598 -13.43 -5.85 -16.86
N ALA A 599 -12.84 -6.88 -16.27
CA ALA A 599 -12.76 -7.01 -14.82
C ALA A 599 -11.62 -6.15 -14.26
N ASN A 600 -11.98 -5.11 -13.50
CA ASN A 600 -11.03 -4.14 -12.90
C ASN A 600 -9.90 -4.83 -12.11
N VAL A 601 -10.21 -5.94 -11.43
CA VAL A 601 -9.22 -6.72 -10.66
C VAL A 601 -8.08 -7.29 -11.53
N VAL A 602 -8.30 -7.51 -12.82
CA VAL A 602 -7.25 -7.97 -13.76
C VAL A 602 -6.47 -6.77 -14.29
N SER A 603 -7.17 -5.74 -14.76
CA SER A 603 -6.53 -4.55 -15.33
C SER A 603 -5.66 -3.81 -14.32
N SER A 604 -6.09 -3.74 -13.04
CA SER A 604 -5.33 -3.07 -11.98
C SER A 604 -4.02 -3.78 -11.60
N LEU A 605 -3.85 -5.06 -11.97
CA LEU A 605 -2.65 -5.84 -11.64
C LEU A 605 -1.51 -5.62 -12.63
N VAL A 606 -1.78 -5.07 -13.82
CA VAL A 606 -0.79 -4.93 -14.88
C VAL A 606 0.40 -4.07 -14.45
N ASP A 607 0.15 -2.98 -13.73
CA ASP A 607 1.19 -2.06 -13.26
C ASP A 607 2.11 -2.70 -12.20
N SER A 608 1.69 -3.82 -11.62
CA SER A 608 2.48 -4.59 -10.65
C SER A 608 3.22 -5.77 -11.26
N MET A 609 3.06 -6.02 -12.57
CA MET A 609 3.75 -7.09 -13.28
C MET A 609 5.26 -6.86 -13.28
N ILE A 610 6.01 -7.86 -12.84
CA ILE A 610 7.46 -7.91 -12.86
C ILE A 610 7.92 -9.07 -13.72
N ASP A 611 9.03 -8.88 -14.43
CA ASP A 611 9.69 -9.99 -15.11
C ASP A 611 10.44 -10.86 -14.11
N ILE A 612 10.28 -12.17 -14.27
CA ILE A 612 11.02 -13.13 -13.46
C ILE A 612 12.28 -13.51 -14.23
N PRO A 613 13.47 -13.27 -13.65
CA PRO A 613 14.72 -13.60 -14.32
C PRO A 613 14.90 -15.12 -14.41
N HIS A 614 15.43 -15.57 -15.55
CA HIS A 614 15.85 -16.95 -15.76
C HIS A 614 17.30 -16.96 -16.27
N ASP A 615 18.11 -17.83 -15.68
CA ASP A 615 19.43 -18.16 -16.19
C ASP A 615 19.21 -18.96 -17.48
N ILE A 616 19.67 -18.42 -18.60
CA ILE A 616 19.58 -19.10 -19.90
C ILE A 616 20.69 -20.17 -19.93
N PRO A 617 20.38 -21.42 -20.34
CA PRO A 617 21.36 -22.49 -20.46
C PRO A 617 22.56 -22.16 -21.37
#